data_AF-A0A7X6CSG8-F1
#
_entry.id   AF-A0A7X6CSG8-F1
#
_cell.length_a   1.000
_cell.length_b   1.000
_cell.length_c   1.000
_cell.angle_alpha   90.00
_cell.angle_beta   90.00
_cell.angle_gamma   90.00
#
_symmetry.space_group_name_H-M   'P 1'
#
loop_
_entity.id
_entity.type
_entity.pdbx_description
1 polymer ?
#
loop_
_entity_poly.entity_id
_entity_poly.type
_entity_poly.pdbx_seq_one_letter_code
_entity_poly.pdbx_strand_id
1 'polypeptide(L)'
;MSETTTSGQPYSFTSLDVAAYIKWTGLDRRRERHLLQALWSRYPSCLDQVTCGRSEQAFCQAVYDQLYYLFERGFVDEHSDLNLVRDPATFPVHVLSARYFPLELYLRLLTLHFIVTPNLPYVRLDADYYMRRLGYRGLTPGLARALLKAAGALGLRVARENGFPCDVQGMLEEKLILIGLTASYAAAIKLRSGDCLQGRGGPEPPADSTAAGSII
;
A
#
# COMPACT_ATOMS: atom_id res chain seq x y z
N MET A 1 -27.41 1.04 -2.07
CA MET A 1 -26.01 1.15 -1.63
C MET A 1 -25.46 -0.25 -1.59
N SER A 2 -24.80 -0.67 -2.66
CA SER A 2 -24.33 -2.05 -2.79
C SER A 2 -22.91 -2.12 -2.24
N GLU A 3 -22.74 -2.77 -1.09
CA GLU A 3 -21.44 -3.25 -0.64
C GLU A 3 -21.06 -4.43 -1.55
N THR A 4 -20.28 -4.14 -2.58
CA THR A 4 -19.56 -5.17 -3.32
C THR A 4 -18.43 -5.68 -2.46
N THR A 5 -18.67 -6.79 -1.77
CA THR A 5 -17.65 -7.74 -1.35
C THR A 5 -16.96 -8.29 -2.60
N THR A 6 -15.96 -7.56 -3.11
CA THR A 6 -15.12 -8.07 -4.20
C THR A 6 -14.14 -9.07 -3.61
N SER A 7 -14.33 -10.33 -3.99
CA SER A 7 -13.36 -11.41 -3.82
C SER A 7 -11.99 -11.03 -4.42
N GLY A 8 -10.96 -11.00 -3.58
CA GLY A 8 -9.69 -11.71 -3.85
C GLY A 8 -8.67 -11.13 -4.82
N GLN A 9 -8.81 -9.90 -5.34
CA GLN A 9 -7.70 -9.25 -6.06
C GLN A 9 -7.22 -7.97 -5.37
N PRO A 10 -5.90 -7.82 -5.17
CA PRO A 10 -5.31 -6.61 -4.60
C PRO A 10 -5.52 -5.43 -5.56
N TYR A 11 -5.53 -4.23 -4.99
CA TYR A 11 -5.63 -2.97 -5.73
C TYR A 11 -4.65 -2.92 -6.93
N SER A 12 -5.15 -2.51 -8.09
CA SER A 12 -4.33 -2.29 -9.30
C SER A 12 -3.99 -0.81 -9.43
N PHE A 13 -2.71 -0.49 -9.49
CA PHE A 13 -2.20 0.87 -9.54
C PHE A 13 -2.35 1.48 -10.93
N THR A 14 -2.89 2.69 -10.98
CA THR A 14 -3.05 3.46 -12.21
C THR A 14 -1.77 4.20 -12.58
N SER A 15 -1.68 4.71 -13.81
CA SER A 15 -0.60 5.61 -14.23
C SER A 15 -0.50 6.88 -13.36
N LEU A 16 -1.64 7.35 -12.82
CA LEU A 16 -1.69 8.48 -11.90
C LEU A 16 -1.10 8.13 -10.52
N ASP A 17 -1.35 6.94 -9.98
CA ASP A 17 -0.73 6.49 -8.72
C ASP A 17 0.80 6.41 -8.85
N VAL A 18 1.29 5.91 -10.00
CA VAL A 18 2.73 5.84 -10.30
C VAL A 18 3.33 7.25 -10.44
N ALA A 19 2.65 8.16 -11.13
CA ALA A 19 3.10 9.55 -11.26
C ALA A 19 3.15 10.25 -9.89
N ALA A 20 2.13 10.05 -9.05
CA ALA A 20 2.11 10.56 -7.68
C ALA A 20 3.27 9.99 -6.84
N TYR A 21 3.63 8.71 -7.04
CA TYR A 21 4.77 8.09 -6.38
C TYR A 21 6.11 8.69 -6.81
N ILE A 22 6.33 8.88 -8.12
CA ILE A 22 7.54 9.52 -8.65
C ILE A 22 7.69 10.91 -8.02
N LYS A 23 6.60 11.68 -7.99
CA LYS A 23 6.59 13.00 -7.37
C LYS A 23 6.85 12.95 -5.86
N TRP A 24 6.23 12.02 -5.15
CA TRP A 24 6.40 11.86 -3.70
C TRP A 24 7.84 11.51 -3.31
N THR A 25 8.50 10.69 -4.12
CA THR A 25 9.89 10.25 -3.87
C THR A 25 10.96 11.23 -4.35
N GLY A 26 10.62 12.17 -5.24
CA GLY A 26 11.57 13.14 -5.79
C GLY A 26 12.74 12.46 -6.51
N LEU A 27 12.46 11.37 -7.23
CA LEU A 27 13.51 10.61 -7.94
C LEU A 27 14.12 11.44 -9.07
N ASP A 28 15.42 11.25 -9.31
CA ASP A 28 16.05 11.77 -10.52
C ASP A 28 15.63 10.97 -11.77
N ARG A 29 15.74 11.60 -12.94
CA ARG A 29 15.32 11.02 -14.24
C ARG A 29 15.89 9.62 -14.53
N ARG A 30 17.11 9.30 -14.07
CA ARG A 30 17.67 7.96 -14.30
C ARG A 30 16.96 6.92 -13.45
N ARG A 31 16.70 7.25 -12.18
CA ARG A 31 15.96 6.39 -11.26
C ARG A 31 14.49 6.23 -11.65
N GLU A 32 13.85 7.26 -12.20
CA GLU A 32 12.49 7.18 -12.75
C GLU A 32 12.37 6.07 -13.80
N ARG A 33 13.27 6.06 -14.79
CA ARG A 33 13.24 5.05 -15.86
C ARG A 33 13.41 3.63 -15.32
N HIS A 34 14.34 3.43 -14.39
CA HIS A 34 14.54 2.14 -13.76
C HIS A 34 13.31 1.68 -12.97
N LEU A 35 12.64 2.62 -12.28
CA LEU A 35 11.40 2.35 -11.59
C LEU A 35 10.28 1.93 -12.55
N LEU A 36 10.09 2.66 -13.65
CA LEU A 36 9.05 2.35 -14.62
C LEU A 36 9.26 0.97 -15.25
N GLN A 37 10.51 0.64 -15.59
CA GLN A 37 10.87 -0.70 -16.07
C GLN A 37 10.61 -1.78 -15.03
N ALA A 38 10.95 -1.53 -13.76
CA ALA A 38 10.68 -2.46 -12.68
C ALA A 38 9.18 -2.70 -12.49
N LEU A 39 8.35 -1.65 -12.52
CA LEU A 39 6.89 -1.78 -12.44
C LEU A 39 6.31 -2.50 -13.66
N TRP A 40 6.77 -2.15 -14.87
CA TRP A 40 6.31 -2.79 -16.10
C TRP A 40 6.61 -4.28 -16.14
N SER A 41 7.76 -4.73 -15.62
CA SER A 41 8.07 -6.17 -15.52
C SER A 41 7.08 -6.96 -14.64
N ARG A 42 6.25 -6.26 -13.84
CA ARG A 42 5.23 -6.82 -12.95
C ARG A 42 3.80 -6.47 -13.38
N TYR A 43 3.65 -5.88 -14.58
CA TYR A 43 2.44 -5.23 -15.06
C TYR A 43 1.13 -6.01 -14.83
N PRO A 44 1.00 -7.32 -15.17
CA PRO A 44 -0.28 -8.01 -15.00
C PRO A 44 -0.71 -8.18 -13.54
N SER A 45 0.22 -8.09 -12.59
CA SER A 45 -0.03 -8.40 -11.18
C SER A 45 -0.26 -7.16 -10.30
N CYS A 46 0.11 -5.95 -10.76
CA CYS A 46 0.00 -4.74 -9.94
C CYS A 46 -0.45 -3.48 -10.69
N LEU A 47 -0.44 -3.45 -12.02
CA LEU A 47 -0.80 -2.24 -12.79
C LEU A 47 -2.18 -2.39 -13.43
N ASP A 48 -2.94 -1.31 -13.42
CA ASP A 48 -4.24 -1.24 -14.08
C ASP A 48 -4.07 -1.19 -15.61
N GLN A 49 -4.59 -2.21 -16.29
CA GLN A 49 -4.34 -2.38 -17.72
C GLN A 49 -5.00 -1.31 -18.60
N VAL A 50 -6.04 -0.65 -18.08
CA VAL A 50 -6.79 0.37 -18.81
C VAL A 50 -6.00 1.68 -18.84
N THR A 51 -5.53 2.14 -17.68
CA THR A 51 -4.85 3.45 -17.53
C THR A 51 -3.36 3.40 -17.82
N CYS A 52 -2.72 2.22 -17.72
CA CYS A 52 -1.29 2.05 -17.99
C CYS A 52 -0.99 1.68 -19.45
N GLY A 53 -1.99 1.47 -20.31
CA GLY A 53 -1.77 1.10 -21.72
C GLY A 53 -1.18 -0.31 -21.90
N ARG A 54 -1.10 -0.79 -23.14
CA ARG A 54 -0.76 -2.20 -23.47
C ARG A 54 0.71 -2.43 -23.87
N SER A 55 1.54 -1.40 -23.85
CA SER A 55 2.98 -1.48 -24.17
C SER A 55 3.79 -0.65 -23.18
N GLU A 56 5.07 -0.99 -23.01
CA GLU A 56 5.96 -0.26 -22.09
C GLU A 56 6.07 1.22 -22.45
N GLN A 57 6.10 1.52 -23.74
CA GLN A 57 6.14 2.90 -24.24
C GLN A 57 4.85 3.64 -23.91
N ALA A 58 3.68 3.01 -24.11
CA ALA A 58 2.39 3.61 -23.76
C ALA A 58 2.26 3.82 -22.25
N PHE A 59 2.78 2.90 -21.44
CA PHE A 59 2.84 3.04 -19.99
C PHE A 59 3.69 4.22 -19.55
N CYS A 60 4.93 4.30 -20.04
CA CYS A 60 5.82 5.42 -19.74
C CYS A 60 5.16 6.75 -20.13
N GLN A 61 4.58 6.83 -21.34
CA GLN A 61 3.91 8.03 -21.81
C GLN A 61 2.74 8.41 -20.90
N ALA A 62 1.87 7.46 -20.56
CA ALA A 62 0.73 7.70 -19.69
C ALA A 62 1.17 8.22 -18.31
N VAL A 63 2.23 7.65 -17.72
CA VAL A 63 2.77 8.14 -16.44
C VAL A 63 3.31 9.57 -16.56
N TYR A 64 4.04 9.90 -17.63
CA TYR A 64 4.56 11.25 -17.83
C TYR A 64 3.46 12.29 -18.09
N ASP A 65 2.40 11.93 -18.81
CA ASP A 65 1.23 12.80 -19.01
C ASP A 65 0.56 13.10 -17.66
N GLN A 66 0.40 12.09 -16.80
CA GLN A 66 -0.13 12.28 -15.45
C GLN A 66 0.83 13.10 -14.55
N LEU A 67 2.13 12.90 -14.68
CA LEU A 67 3.12 13.67 -13.93
C LEU A 67 3.07 15.15 -14.30
N TYR A 68 2.96 15.45 -15.59
CA TYR A 68 2.77 16.81 -16.10
C TYR A 68 1.48 17.43 -15.57
N TYR A 69 0.35 16.71 -15.65
CA TYR A 69 -0.92 17.12 -15.06
C TYR A 69 -0.80 17.45 -13.55
N LEU A 70 -0.07 16.63 -12.79
CA LEU A 70 0.18 16.87 -11.36
C LEU A 70 1.07 18.11 -11.13
N PHE A 71 2.03 18.42 -12.02
CA PHE A 71 2.81 19.65 -11.93
C PHE A 71 1.94 20.89 -12.20
N GLU A 72 1.12 20.87 -13.25
CA GLU A 72 0.23 21.99 -13.61
C GLU A 72 -0.78 22.33 -12.50
N ARG A 73 -1.23 21.34 -11.72
CA ARG A 73 -2.22 21.52 -10.65
C ARG A 73 -1.68 22.12 -9.35
N GLY A 74 -0.45 22.65 -9.35
CA GLY A 74 0.07 23.40 -8.21
C GLY A 74 0.56 22.53 -7.05
N PHE A 75 1.03 21.32 -7.36
CA PHE A 75 1.95 20.64 -6.44
C PHE A 75 3.32 21.33 -6.57
N VAL A 76 3.48 22.43 -5.82
CA VAL A 76 4.57 23.42 -5.97
C VAL A 76 5.90 22.93 -5.41
N ASP A 77 5.89 22.07 -4.38
CA ASP A 77 7.12 21.58 -3.75
C ASP A 77 7.48 20.15 -4.19
N GLU A 78 8.76 19.95 -4.47
CA GLU A 78 9.37 18.70 -4.94
C GLU A 78 9.30 17.55 -3.93
N HIS A 79 8.81 17.81 -2.71
CA HIS A 79 8.67 16.81 -1.67
C HIS A 79 7.35 16.91 -0.91
N SER A 80 6.61 15.80 -0.93
CA SER A 80 5.85 15.25 0.21
C SER A 80 4.46 15.77 0.59
N ASP A 81 3.85 16.73 -0.12
CA ASP A 81 2.60 17.31 0.38
C ASP A 81 1.34 16.59 -0.15
N LEU A 82 1.13 15.36 0.31
CA LEU A 82 -0.08 14.55 0.02
C LEU A 82 -1.38 15.27 0.43
N ASN A 83 -1.27 16.26 1.30
CA ASN A 83 -2.37 17.13 1.73
C ASN A 83 -2.77 18.16 0.67
N LEU A 84 -1.93 18.39 -0.35
CA LEU A 84 -2.20 19.30 -1.47
C LEU A 84 -2.99 18.63 -2.59
N VAL A 85 -3.32 17.33 -2.50
CA VAL A 85 -4.30 16.73 -3.40
C VAL A 85 -5.69 17.24 -2.99
N ARG A 86 -6.02 18.44 -3.49
CA ARG A 86 -7.20 19.22 -3.08
C ARG A 86 -8.52 18.56 -3.48
N ASP A 87 -8.51 17.72 -4.51
CA ASP A 87 -9.71 17.09 -5.04
C ASP A 87 -9.54 15.56 -5.15
N PRO A 88 -10.20 14.79 -4.26
CA PRO A 88 -10.29 13.34 -4.36
C PRO A 88 -10.82 12.84 -5.71
N ALA A 89 -11.60 13.66 -6.44
CA ALA A 89 -12.08 13.30 -7.79
C ALA A 89 -10.96 13.19 -8.83
N THR A 90 -9.76 13.72 -8.53
CA THR A 90 -8.56 13.53 -9.36
C THR A 90 -8.20 12.05 -9.50
N PHE A 91 -8.47 11.25 -8.46
CA PHE A 91 -8.23 9.82 -8.43
C PHE A 91 -9.59 9.12 -8.55
N PRO A 92 -9.89 8.38 -9.63
CA PRO A 92 -11.24 7.88 -9.87
C PRO A 92 -11.62 6.65 -9.03
N VAL A 93 -10.64 5.93 -8.49
CA VAL A 93 -10.85 4.71 -7.71
C VAL A 93 -10.43 4.97 -6.28
N HIS A 94 -11.31 4.68 -5.30
CA HIS A 94 -11.03 4.75 -3.85
C HIS A 94 -11.67 3.59 -3.10
N VAL A 95 -10.97 3.09 -2.09
CA VAL A 95 -11.41 2.05 -1.14
C VAL A 95 -12.17 2.68 0.04
N LEU A 96 -11.72 3.87 0.45
CA LEU A 96 -12.28 4.63 1.55
C LEU A 96 -13.19 5.75 1.04
N SER A 97 -13.95 6.33 1.96
CA SER A 97 -14.68 7.56 1.66
C SER A 97 -13.73 8.74 1.49
N ALA A 98 -14.15 9.74 0.71
CA ALA A 98 -13.32 10.89 0.33
C ALA A 98 -12.62 11.60 1.51
N ARG A 99 -13.22 11.61 2.71
CA ARG A 99 -12.61 12.19 3.93
C ARG A 99 -11.33 11.48 4.39
N TYR A 100 -11.14 10.22 4.02
CA TYR A 100 -9.96 9.42 4.35
C TYR A 100 -8.99 9.28 3.18
N PHE A 101 -9.19 10.05 2.11
CA PHE A 101 -8.38 9.95 0.92
C PHE A 101 -6.88 10.22 1.14
N PRO A 102 -6.44 11.24 1.91
CA PRO A 102 -5.01 11.42 2.20
C PRO A 102 -4.33 10.20 2.82
N LEU A 103 -5.04 9.49 3.73
CA LEU A 103 -4.57 8.23 4.31
C LEU A 103 -4.48 7.13 3.27
N GLU A 104 -5.50 6.97 2.44
CA GLU A 104 -5.49 5.96 1.38
C GLU A 104 -4.36 6.20 0.37
N LEU A 105 -4.20 7.45 -0.09
CA LEU A 105 -3.13 7.83 -1.00
C LEU A 105 -1.77 7.52 -0.38
N TYR A 106 -1.53 7.90 0.88
CA TYR A 106 -0.30 7.57 1.57
C TYR A 106 0.00 6.06 1.57
N LEU A 107 -1.00 5.23 1.86
CA LEU A 107 -0.83 3.77 1.85
C LEU A 107 -0.58 3.21 0.45
N ARG A 108 -1.18 3.79 -0.61
CA ARG A 108 -0.87 3.42 -2.00
C ARG A 108 0.58 3.69 -2.35
N LEU A 109 1.06 4.88 -2.00
CA LEU A 109 2.45 5.26 -2.24
C LEU A 109 3.42 4.38 -1.46
N LEU A 110 3.08 4.05 -0.21
CA LEU A 110 3.86 3.12 0.60
C LEU A 110 3.87 1.71 -0.02
N THR A 111 2.75 1.26 -0.59
CA THR A 111 2.67 -0.04 -1.28
C THR A 111 3.58 -0.05 -2.51
N LEU A 112 3.51 0.98 -3.36
CA LEU A 112 4.42 1.15 -4.49
C LEU A 112 5.88 1.20 -4.03
N HIS A 113 6.17 1.83 -2.89
CA HIS A 113 7.50 1.87 -2.30
C HIS A 113 8.05 0.47 -2.01
N PHE A 114 7.25 -0.40 -1.38
CA PHE A 114 7.64 -1.78 -1.13
C PHE A 114 7.83 -2.57 -2.43
N ILE A 115 6.98 -2.32 -3.45
CA ILE A 115 7.07 -3.00 -4.74
C ILE A 115 8.40 -2.73 -5.43
N VAL A 116 8.84 -1.47 -5.42
CA VAL A 116 10.09 -1.05 -6.09
C VAL A 116 11.33 -1.21 -5.20
N THR A 117 11.13 -1.46 -3.90
CA THR A 117 12.20 -1.62 -2.90
C THR A 117 12.09 -3.01 -2.23
N PRO A 118 12.39 -4.10 -2.95
CA PRO A 118 12.09 -5.47 -2.51
C PRO A 118 12.79 -5.92 -1.22
N ASN A 119 13.86 -5.25 -0.83
CA ASN A 119 14.63 -5.58 0.38
C ASN A 119 14.10 -4.87 1.64
N LEU A 120 13.05 -4.05 1.52
CA LEU A 120 12.43 -3.37 2.65
C LEU A 120 11.26 -4.21 3.19
N PRO A 121 11.41 -4.92 4.32
CA PRO A 121 10.38 -5.85 4.80
C PRO A 121 9.16 -5.13 5.40
N TYR A 122 9.39 -3.96 6.00
CA TYR A 122 8.36 -3.12 6.61
C TYR A 122 8.87 -1.70 6.83
N VAL A 123 7.95 -0.77 7.11
CA VAL A 123 8.22 0.53 7.71
C VAL A 123 7.67 0.58 9.12
N ARG A 124 8.36 1.31 9.99
CA ARG A 124 7.90 1.64 11.34
C ARG A 124 7.28 3.03 11.32
N LEU A 125 6.08 3.15 11.86
CA LEU A 125 5.25 4.35 11.74
C LEU A 125 4.61 4.70 13.08
N ASP A 126 4.78 5.94 13.54
CA ASP A 126 3.97 6.50 14.63
C ASP A 126 2.62 6.96 14.06
N ALA A 127 1.58 6.17 14.30
CA ALA A 127 0.26 6.38 13.73
C ALA A 127 -0.33 7.74 14.13
N ASP A 128 -0.16 8.20 15.37
CA ASP A 128 -0.71 9.51 15.78
C ASP A 128 0.01 10.66 15.07
N TYR A 129 1.35 10.62 15.04
CA TYR A 129 2.15 11.62 14.35
C TYR A 129 1.82 11.68 12.85
N TYR A 130 1.74 10.54 12.17
CA TYR A 130 1.46 10.50 10.74
C TYR A 130 0.03 10.92 10.42
N MET A 131 -0.98 10.59 11.24
CA MET A 131 -2.33 11.12 11.03
C MET A 131 -2.35 12.65 11.08
N ARG A 132 -1.58 13.26 12.00
CA ARG A 132 -1.45 14.73 12.05
C ARG A 132 -0.77 15.29 10.80
N ARG A 133 0.28 14.63 10.30
CA ARG A 133 0.93 15.02 9.05
C ARG A 133 0.01 14.91 7.84
N LEU A 134 -1.00 14.05 7.88
CA LEU A 134 -2.01 13.91 6.83
C LEU A 134 -3.21 14.88 7.01
N GLY A 135 -3.08 15.88 7.89
CA GLY A 135 -4.11 16.89 8.12
C GLY A 135 -5.23 16.49 9.10
N TYR A 136 -5.12 15.32 9.75
CA TYR A 136 -6.07 14.93 10.81
C TYR A 136 -5.67 15.51 12.17
N ARG A 137 -6.60 15.52 13.12
CA ARG A 137 -6.31 15.97 14.50
C ARG A 137 -5.42 15.01 15.30
N GLY A 138 -5.33 13.75 14.86
CA GLY A 138 -4.65 12.65 15.53
C GLY A 138 -5.29 11.31 15.18
N LEU A 139 -4.76 10.23 15.73
CA LEU A 139 -5.31 8.90 15.55
C LEU A 139 -6.63 8.77 16.33
N THR A 140 -7.69 8.37 15.63
CA THR A 140 -9.00 8.06 16.22
C THR A 140 -9.38 6.63 15.89
N PRO A 141 -10.32 6.00 16.61
CA PRO A 141 -10.82 4.66 16.27
C PRO A 141 -11.34 4.57 14.82
N GLY A 142 -11.93 5.65 14.31
CA GLY A 142 -12.39 5.74 12.92
C GLY A 142 -11.24 5.71 11.92
N LEU A 143 -10.16 6.43 12.20
CA LEU A 143 -8.95 6.43 11.37
C LEU A 143 -8.20 5.10 11.44
N ALA A 144 -8.12 4.48 12.62
CA ALA A 144 -7.53 3.14 12.77
C ALA A 144 -8.29 2.09 11.95
N ARG A 145 -9.63 2.10 11.98
CA ARG A 145 -10.45 1.23 11.13
C ARG A 145 -10.25 1.52 9.64
N ALA A 146 -10.17 2.80 9.27
CA ALA A 146 -9.92 3.21 7.89
C ALA A 146 -8.54 2.74 7.40
N LEU A 147 -7.50 2.87 8.24
CA LEU A 147 -6.15 2.39 7.96
C LEU A 147 -6.15 0.89 7.72
N LEU A 148 -6.71 0.10 8.64
CA LEU A 148 -6.78 -1.37 8.49
C LEU A 148 -7.54 -1.80 7.24
N LYS A 149 -8.65 -1.11 6.92
CA LYS A 149 -9.43 -1.37 5.70
C LYS A 149 -8.63 -1.08 4.43
N ALA A 150 -8.00 0.09 4.35
CA ALA A 150 -7.19 0.45 3.19
C ALA A 150 -5.94 -0.43 3.07
N ALA A 151 -5.26 -0.70 4.17
CA ALA A 151 -4.11 -1.61 4.20
C ALA A 151 -4.48 -3.00 3.67
N GLY A 152 -5.59 -3.58 4.13
CA GLY A 152 -6.07 -4.87 3.63
C GLY A 152 -6.35 -4.86 2.13
N ALA A 153 -7.00 -3.82 1.61
CA ALA A 153 -7.29 -3.69 0.18
C ALA A 153 -6.02 -3.51 -0.69
N LEU A 154 -4.97 -2.93 -0.12
CA LEU A 154 -3.68 -2.69 -0.77
C LEU A 154 -2.69 -3.86 -0.60
N GLY A 155 -3.12 -4.98 0.01
CA GLY A 155 -2.23 -6.11 0.28
C GLY A 155 -1.14 -5.79 1.30
N LEU A 156 -1.41 -4.87 2.23
CA LEU A 156 -0.54 -4.51 3.35
C LEU A 156 -0.98 -5.22 4.63
N ARG A 157 0.01 -5.63 5.43
CA ARG A 157 -0.15 -6.11 6.81
C ARG A 157 0.22 -4.98 7.76
N VAL A 158 -0.61 -4.81 8.80
CA VAL A 158 -0.33 -3.91 9.92
C VAL A 158 -0.07 -4.76 11.17
N ALA A 159 1.07 -4.53 11.80
CA ALA A 159 1.52 -5.26 12.97
C ALA A 159 1.95 -4.29 14.07
N ARG A 160 1.94 -4.78 15.30
CA ARG A 160 2.53 -4.14 16.48
C ARG A 160 4.06 -4.18 16.37
N GLU A 161 4.76 -3.45 17.22
CA GLU A 161 6.23 -3.43 17.19
C GLU A 161 6.86 -4.82 17.41
N ASN A 162 6.19 -5.67 18.18
CA ASN A 162 6.60 -7.06 18.41
C ASN A 162 6.24 -8.02 17.24
N GLY A 163 5.65 -7.53 16.16
CA GLY A 163 5.30 -8.30 14.96
C GLY A 163 3.93 -8.98 15.00
N PHE A 164 3.20 -8.97 16.13
CA PHE A 164 1.84 -9.51 16.17
C PHE A 164 0.85 -8.63 15.39
N PRO A 165 -0.27 -9.18 14.88
CA PRO A 165 -1.29 -8.38 14.22
C PRO A 165 -1.76 -7.20 15.08
N CYS A 166 -1.89 -6.02 14.45
CA CYS A 166 -2.36 -4.82 15.13
C CYS A 166 -3.83 -4.60 14.82
N ASP A 167 -4.66 -4.61 15.86
CA ASP A 167 -6.06 -4.25 15.81
C ASP A 167 -6.25 -2.76 16.18
N VAL A 168 -7.50 -2.30 16.13
CA VAL A 168 -7.83 -0.90 16.45
C VAL A 168 -7.36 -0.51 17.85
N GLN A 169 -7.55 -1.38 18.84
CA GLN A 169 -7.18 -1.10 20.22
C GLN A 169 -5.66 -1.05 20.38
N GLY A 170 -4.93 -2.04 19.84
CA GLY A 170 -3.46 -2.04 19.87
C GLY A 170 -2.87 -0.80 19.20
N MET A 171 -3.45 -0.33 18.09
CA MET A 171 -2.98 0.88 17.42
C MET A 171 -3.18 2.15 18.26
N LEU A 172 -4.27 2.24 19.03
CA LEU A 172 -4.55 3.40 19.88
C LEU A 172 -3.66 3.43 21.13
N GLU A 173 -3.31 2.27 21.66
CA GLU A 173 -2.46 2.10 22.84
C GLU A 173 -0.97 2.29 22.52
N GLU A 174 -0.45 1.53 21.56
CA GLU A 174 0.97 1.51 21.22
C GLU A 174 1.36 2.70 20.34
N LYS A 175 0.44 3.15 19.46
CA LYS A 175 0.61 4.17 18.39
C LYS A 175 1.68 3.85 17.36
N LEU A 176 2.76 3.21 17.76
CA LEU A 176 3.81 2.73 16.90
C LEU A 176 3.40 1.40 16.25
N ILE A 177 3.35 1.37 14.93
CA ILE A 177 2.96 0.20 14.15
C ILE A 177 4.01 -0.10 13.07
N LEU A 178 4.06 -1.36 12.68
CA LEU A 178 4.81 -1.84 11.53
C LEU A 178 3.84 -2.06 10.36
N ILE A 179 4.18 -1.56 9.18
CA ILE A 179 3.42 -1.78 7.95
C ILE A 179 4.34 -2.44 6.93
N GLY A 180 3.90 -3.53 6.31
CA GLY A 180 4.65 -4.22 5.25
C GLY A 180 3.71 -4.91 4.27
N LEU A 181 4.24 -5.49 3.20
CA LEU A 181 3.43 -6.30 2.28
C LEU A 181 2.99 -7.60 2.96
N THR A 182 1.78 -8.05 2.66
CA THR A 182 1.38 -9.42 2.99
C THR A 182 2.21 -10.41 2.18
N ALA A 183 2.49 -11.59 2.75
CA ALA A 183 3.21 -12.65 2.04
C ALA A 183 2.47 -13.09 0.76
N SER A 184 1.13 -13.14 0.82
CA SER A 184 0.30 -13.48 -0.33
C SER A 184 0.41 -12.46 -1.46
N TYR A 185 0.42 -11.16 -1.14
CA TYR A 185 0.57 -10.13 -2.16
C TYR A 185 1.98 -10.13 -2.73
N ALA A 186 3.02 -10.17 -1.88
CA ALA A 186 4.41 -10.25 -2.32
C ALA A 186 4.66 -11.44 -3.27
N ALA A 187 4.08 -12.61 -2.98
CA ALA A 187 4.14 -13.78 -3.86
C ALA A 187 3.43 -13.54 -5.21
N ALA A 188 2.26 -12.91 -5.21
CA ALA A 188 1.49 -12.61 -6.42
C ALA A 188 2.24 -11.68 -7.40
N ILE A 189 3.05 -10.75 -6.86
CA ILE A 189 3.90 -9.84 -7.64
C ILE A 189 5.35 -10.33 -7.77
N LYS A 190 5.62 -11.60 -7.42
CA LYS A 190 6.92 -12.29 -7.55
C LYS A 190 8.08 -11.56 -6.86
N LEU A 191 7.83 -10.90 -5.74
CA LEU A 191 8.89 -10.38 -4.89
C LEU A 191 9.44 -11.50 -4.00
N ARG A 192 10.75 -11.53 -3.80
CA ARG A 192 11.35 -12.41 -2.79
C ARG A 192 10.86 -11.92 -1.43
N SER A 193 9.96 -12.67 -0.82
CA SER A 193 9.50 -12.45 0.55
C SER A 193 10.66 -12.79 1.49
N GLY A 194 11.54 -11.81 1.74
CA GLY A 194 12.43 -11.88 2.89
C GLY A 194 11.56 -11.73 4.13
N ASP A 195 11.14 -12.85 4.71
CA ASP A 195 10.36 -12.99 5.95
C ASP A 195 9.70 -11.70 6.43
N CYS A 196 8.70 -11.25 5.67
CA CYS A 196 8.00 -10.00 5.92
C CYS A 196 7.24 -10.16 7.25
N LEU A 197 7.82 -9.66 8.34
CA LEU A 197 7.25 -9.67 9.70
C LEU A 197 7.10 -11.07 10.34
N GLN A 198 8.05 -11.98 10.16
CA GLN A 198 8.18 -13.11 11.09
C GLN A 198 8.82 -12.62 12.39
N GLY A 199 7.99 -12.22 13.35
CA GLY A 199 8.43 -12.09 14.73
C GLY A 199 8.90 -13.46 15.23
N ARG A 200 10.07 -13.50 15.87
CA ARG A 200 10.45 -14.65 16.72
C ARG A 200 9.38 -14.79 17.81
N GLY A 201 8.60 -15.87 17.78
CA GLY A 201 7.87 -16.36 18.95
C GLY A 201 6.37 -16.60 18.75
N GLY A 202 6.01 -17.87 18.60
CA GLY A 202 4.66 -18.40 18.79
C GLY A 202 4.66 -19.87 18.35
N PRO A 203 4.30 -20.84 19.22
CA PRO A 203 4.47 -22.26 18.93
C PRO A 203 3.57 -22.69 17.78
N GLU A 204 4.10 -23.52 16.88
CA GLU A 204 3.28 -24.32 15.98
C GLU A 204 2.19 -25.03 16.79
N PRO A 205 0.93 -25.04 16.34
CA PRO A 205 -0.05 -25.93 16.93
C PRO A 205 0.45 -27.37 16.73
N PRO A 206 0.36 -28.24 17.76
CA PRO A 206 0.83 -29.61 17.63
C PRO A 206 0.05 -30.30 16.51
N ALA A 207 0.77 -30.99 15.63
CA ALA A 207 0.19 -31.86 14.64
C ALA A 207 -0.71 -32.88 15.35
N ASP A 208 -2.00 -32.85 15.05
CA ASP A 208 -2.98 -33.76 15.62
C ASP A 208 -2.54 -35.22 15.45
N SER A 209 -2.25 -35.83 16.59
CA SER A 209 -2.19 -37.27 16.77
C SER A 209 -3.60 -37.83 16.68
N THR A 210 -3.93 -38.55 15.60
CA THR A 210 -5.01 -39.53 15.62
C THR A 210 -4.55 -40.84 14.99
N ALA A 211 -3.81 -41.61 15.79
CA ALA A 211 -3.89 -43.05 15.72
C ALA A 211 -4.99 -43.50 16.69
N ALA A 212 -6.09 -44.02 16.17
CA ALA A 212 -6.98 -44.89 16.92
C ALA A 212 -7.70 -45.80 15.93
N GLY A 213 -7.24 -47.05 15.84
CA GLY A 213 -8.03 -48.14 15.29
C GLY A 213 -9.06 -48.63 16.31
N SER A 214 -10.20 -49.10 15.80
CA SER A 214 -11.08 -50.12 16.40
C SER A 214 -11.94 -50.60 15.21
N ILE A 215 -11.74 -51.82 14.67
CA ILE A 215 -12.33 -53.07 15.15
C ILE A 215 -13.74 -52.82 15.68
N ILE A 216 -14.77 -52.98 14.84
CA ILE A 216 -15.63 -54.18 14.74
C ILE A 216 -16.04 -54.32 13.27
#